data_AF-A0A7J7XSE9-F1
#
_entry.id   AF-A0A7J7XSE9-F1
#
_cell.length_a   1.000
_cell.length_b   1.000
_cell.length_c   1.000
_cell.angle_alpha   90.00
_cell.angle_beta   90.00
_cell.angle_gamma   90.00
#
_symmetry.space_group_name_H-M   'P 1'
#
loop_
_entity.id
_entity.type
_entity.pdbx_description
1 polymer ?
#
loop_
_entity_poly.entity_id
_entity_poly.type
_entity_poly.pdbx_seq_one_letter_code
_entity_poly.pdbx_strand_id
1 'polypeptide(L)'
;MAQGLIEVERKFIPGPGTEERLQELGGILEHHVTFQDIYYDTPELSLMRADHWLRQRQNSGWELKCPGAAGVSGPHTKYVELTAEPAIVAQLCEVCRHRRRYLPS
;
A
#
# COMPACT_ATOMS: atom_id res chain seq x y z
N MET A 1 -19.78 -3.55 6.24
CA MET A 1 -18.63 -3.21 5.39
C MET A 1 -17.63 -2.50 6.29
N ALA A 2 -16.44 -3.06 6.52
CA ALA A 2 -15.40 -2.32 7.22
C ALA A 2 -14.89 -1.26 6.25
N GLN A 3 -15.17 0.01 6.51
CA GLN A 3 -14.64 1.12 5.72
C GLN A 3 -13.13 1.15 5.96
N GLY A 4 -12.33 0.69 4.99
CA GLY A 4 -10.87 0.83 5.04
C GLY A 4 -10.49 2.30 5.10
N LEU A 5 -9.39 2.60 5.80
CA LEU A 5 -8.83 3.94 5.84
C LEU A 5 -8.22 4.27 4.47
N ILE A 6 -8.33 5.54 4.06
CA ILE A 6 -7.74 6.01 2.81
C ILE A 6 -6.44 6.74 3.14
N GLU A 7 -5.34 6.24 2.61
CA GLU A 7 -4.05 6.92 2.61
C GLU A 7 -3.90 7.73 1.32
N VAL A 8 -3.46 8.99 1.45
CA VAL A 8 -3.07 9.84 0.32
C VAL A 8 -1.61 10.23 0.53
N GLU A 9 -0.76 9.89 -0.43
CA GLU A 9 0.69 10.07 -0.30
C GLU A 9 1.32 10.74 -1.52
N ARG A 10 2.49 11.36 -1.30
CA ARG A 10 3.39 11.82 -2.35
C ARG A 10 4.82 11.49 -1.96
N LYS A 11 5.46 10.59 -2.72
CA LYS A 11 6.87 10.24 -2.50
C LYS A 11 7.78 11.37 -2.98
N PHE A 12 8.83 11.65 -2.21
CA PHE A 12 9.87 12.61 -2.54
C PHE A 12 11.23 12.12 -2.04
N ILE A 13 12.31 12.65 -2.58
CA ILE A 13 13.68 12.35 -2.14
C ILE A 13 14.07 13.41 -1.11
N PRO A 14 14.37 13.06 0.16
CA PRO A 14 14.82 14.03 1.14
C PRO A 14 16.23 14.55 0.82
N GLY A 15 16.44 15.86 1.00
CA GLY A 15 17.76 16.51 0.95
C GLY A 15 18.32 16.82 2.35
N PRO A 16 19.59 17.28 2.45
CA PRO A 16 20.31 17.53 3.71
C PRO A 16 19.79 18.71 4.57
N GLY A 17 18.55 19.15 4.37
CA GLY A 17 17.88 20.20 5.16
C GLY A 17 16.40 19.87 5.42
N THR A 18 15.97 18.65 5.13
CA THR A 18 14.55 18.27 5.16
C THR A 18 14.01 18.27 6.59
N GLU A 19 14.78 17.72 7.53
CA GLU A 19 14.37 17.59 8.93
C GLU A 19 14.34 18.95 9.62
N GLU A 20 15.33 19.79 9.39
CA GLU A 20 15.41 21.16 9.91
C GLU A 20 14.23 21.99 9.42
N ARG A 21 13.91 21.89 8.12
CA ARG A 21 12.77 22.61 7.55
C ARG A 21 11.43 22.15 8.14
N LEU A 22 11.27 20.85 8.41
CA LEU A 22 10.07 20.34 9.07
C LEU A 22 9.94 20.92 10.49
N GLN A 23 11.04 20.99 11.25
CA GLN A 23 11.05 21.57 12.59
C GLN A 23 10.75 23.08 12.59
N GLU A 24 11.32 23.85 11.67
CA GLU A 24 11.04 25.29 11.51
C GLU A 24 9.55 25.58 11.23
N LEU A 25 8.86 24.65 10.57
CA LEU A 25 7.43 24.75 10.28
C LEU A 25 6.55 24.24 11.44
N GLY A 26 7.15 23.83 12.55
CA GLY A 26 6.46 23.31 13.74
C GLY A 26 6.21 21.80 13.72
N GLY A 27 6.80 21.06 12.78
CA GLY A 27 6.79 19.61 12.78
C GLY A 27 7.58 19.04 13.95
N ILE A 28 7.09 17.95 14.54
CA ILE A 28 7.76 17.24 15.62
C ILE A 28 8.15 15.84 15.16
N LEU A 29 9.31 15.34 15.61
CA LEU A 29 9.66 13.93 15.44
C LEU A 29 8.77 13.11 16.39
N GLU A 30 7.71 12.53 15.86
CA GLU A 30 6.77 11.73 16.64
C GLU A 30 7.42 10.44 17.15
N HIS A 31 8.01 9.66 16.24
CA HIS A 31 8.67 8.39 16.53
C HIS A 31 9.85 8.13 15.61
N HIS A 32 10.79 7.30 16.07
CA HIS A 32 11.83 6.68 15.24
C HIS A 32 11.72 5.17 15.39
N VAL A 33 11.49 4.48 14.27
CA VAL A 33 11.20 3.04 14.26
C VAL A 33 12.00 2.32 13.17
N THR A 34 12.41 1.09 13.48
CA THR A 34 12.92 0.13 12.50
C THR A 34 11.86 -0.94 12.31
N PHE A 35 11.47 -1.20 11.06
CA PHE A 35 10.51 -2.24 10.72
C PHE A 35 11.00 -3.05 9.52
N GLN A 36 10.46 -4.27 9.38
CA GLN A 36 10.71 -5.14 8.24
C GLN A 36 9.37 -5.51 7.61
N ASP A 37 9.27 -5.28 6.31
CA ASP A 37 8.13 -5.72 5.49
C ASP A 37 8.57 -6.89 4.60
N ILE A 38 7.75 -7.95 4.56
CA ILE A 38 7.88 -9.03 3.59
C ILE A 38 6.74 -8.88 2.58
N TYR A 39 7.08 -8.62 1.32
CA TYR A 39 6.12 -8.43 0.24
C TYR A 39 5.82 -9.75 -0.48
N TYR A 40 4.57 -9.93 -0.88
CA TYR A 40 4.09 -11.11 -1.56
C TYR A 40 3.32 -10.73 -2.82
N ASP A 41 3.53 -11.48 -3.90
CA ASP A 41 2.78 -11.37 -5.15
C ASP A 41 2.71 -12.75 -5.84
N THR A 42 1.96 -12.87 -6.93
CA THR A 42 2.01 -14.03 -7.82
C THR A 42 3.32 -14.01 -8.65
N PRO A 43 3.75 -15.14 -9.22
CA PRO A 43 4.90 -15.17 -10.12
C PRO A 43 4.82 -14.16 -11.29
N GLU A 44 3.61 -13.85 -11.74
CA GLU A 44 3.32 -12.90 -12.82
C GLU A 44 3.28 -11.44 -12.35
N LEU A 45 3.49 -11.18 -11.06
CA LEU A 45 3.36 -9.87 -10.42
C LEU A 45 1.96 -9.26 -10.60
N SER A 46 0.93 -10.09 -10.43
CA SER A 46 -0.46 -9.71 -10.70
C SER A 46 -0.96 -8.56 -9.82
N LEU A 47 -0.54 -8.53 -8.54
CA LEU A 47 -0.92 -7.48 -7.60
C LEU A 47 -0.25 -6.17 -7.97
N MET A 48 1.07 -6.17 -8.18
CA MET A 48 1.83 -4.99 -8.57
C MET A 48 1.31 -4.37 -9.88
N ARG A 49 1.00 -5.21 -10.89
CA ARG A 49 0.39 -4.76 -12.16
C ARG A 49 -1.02 -4.17 -11.99
N ALA A 50 -1.69 -4.49 -10.88
CA ALA A 50 -2.99 -3.95 -10.52
C ALA A 50 -2.90 -2.83 -9.47
N ASP A 51 -1.71 -2.31 -9.17
CA ASP A 51 -1.46 -1.31 -8.12
C ASP A 51 -1.92 -1.76 -6.73
N HIS A 52 -1.81 -3.06 -6.45
CA HIS A 52 -2.05 -3.67 -5.14
C HIS A 52 -0.73 -4.08 -4.49
N TRP A 53 -0.65 -3.93 -3.17
CA TRP A 53 0.57 -4.18 -2.40
C TRP A 53 0.26 -5.00 -1.15
N LEU A 54 0.50 -6.31 -1.22
CA LEU A 54 0.36 -7.22 -0.08
C LEU A 54 1.70 -7.34 0.66
N ARG A 55 1.67 -7.08 1.97
CA ARG A 55 2.84 -7.25 2.84
C ARG A 55 2.46 -7.82 4.18
N GLN A 56 3.40 -8.53 4.78
CA GLN A 56 3.40 -8.81 6.22
C GLN A 56 4.45 -7.91 6.87
N ARG A 57 3.99 -7.02 7.75
CA ARG A 57 4.86 -6.15 8.55
C ARG A 57 5.19 -6.84 9.86
N GLN A 58 6.49 -6.98 10.15
CA GLN A 58 6.96 -7.56 11.40
C GLN A 58 6.31 -6.84 12.59
N ASN A 59 5.77 -7.60 13.55
CA ASN A 59 5.07 -7.12 14.75
C ASN A 59 3.74 -6.35 14.52
N SER A 60 3.27 -6.19 13.27
CA SER A 60 2.01 -5.52 12.96
C SER A 60 1.01 -6.41 12.20
N GLY A 61 1.47 -7.48 11.54
CA GLY A 61 0.61 -8.41 10.83
C GLY A 61 0.44 -8.08 9.34
N TRP A 62 -0.70 -8.49 8.77
CA TRP A 62 -0.98 -8.37 7.34
C TRP A 62 -1.59 -7.03 6.96
N GLU A 63 -1.11 -6.47 5.84
CA GLU A 63 -1.66 -5.26 5.23
C GLU A 63 -1.74 -5.41 3.72
N LEU A 64 -2.86 -4.98 3.15
CA LEU A 64 -3.06 -4.87 1.70
C LEU A 64 -3.42 -3.43 1.34
N LYS A 65 -2.56 -2.76 0.57
CA LYS A 65 -2.92 -1.51 -0.10
C LYS A 65 -3.64 -1.85 -1.40
N CYS A 66 -4.82 -1.28 -1.58
CA CYS A 66 -5.62 -1.38 -2.80
C CYS A 66 -5.67 0.00 -3.46
N PRO A 67 -5.65 0.11 -4.79
CA PRO A 67 -5.78 1.40 -5.44
C PRO A 67 -7.13 2.03 -5.06
N GLY A 68 -7.13 3.36 -4.86
CA GLY A 68 -8.37 4.10 -4.74
C GLY A 68 -9.26 3.99 -5.99
N ALA A 69 -10.45 4.59 -5.94
CA ALA A 69 -11.39 4.58 -7.08
C ALA A 69 -10.69 4.93 -8.41
N ALA A 70 -10.84 4.05 -9.40
CA ALA A 70 -10.15 4.14 -10.68
C ALA A 70 -10.45 5.48 -11.39
N GLY A 71 -9.40 6.13 -11.89
CA GLY A 71 -9.51 7.31 -12.76
C GLY A 71 -9.42 8.68 -12.08
N VAL A 72 -9.28 8.76 -10.75
CA VAL A 72 -9.25 10.05 -10.03
C VAL A 72 -7.83 10.51 -9.68
N SER A 73 -6.87 9.60 -9.54
CA SER A 73 -5.47 9.90 -9.21
C SER A 73 -4.52 8.92 -9.90
N GLY A 74 -3.29 9.35 -10.20
CA GLY A 74 -2.25 8.47 -10.74
C GLY A 74 -1.87 7.34 -9.76
N PRO A 75 -1.14 6.32 -10.23
CA PRO A 75 -0.61 5.27 -9.36
C PRO A 75 0.24 5.89 -8.24
N HIS A 76 0.36 5.19 -7.11
CA HIS A 76 1.18 5.65 -5.97
C HIS A 76 0.75 6.97 -5.32
N THR A 77 -0.53 7.31 -5.44
CA THR A 77 -1.08 8.55 -4.87
C THR A 77 -2.14 8.29 -3.81
N LYS A 78 -2.97 7.25 -3.97
CA LYS A 78 -4.12 6.99 -3.10
C LYS A 78 -4.39 5.51 -2.95
N TYR A 79 -4.44 5.04 -1.70
CA TYR A 79 -4.72 3.64 -1.40
C TYR A 79 -5.80 3.50 -0.34
N VAL A 80 -6.63 2.46 -0.47
CA VAL A 80 -7.44 1.93 0.63
C VAL A 80 -6.60 0.88 1.34
N GLU A 81 -6.38 1.05 2.64
CA GLU A 81 -5.62 0.11 3.45
C GLU A 81 -6.55 -0.90 4.13
N LEU A 82 -6.31 -2.18 3.87
CA LEU A 82 -7.00 -3.30 4.50
C LEU A 82 -6.04 -4.03 5.44
N THR A 83 -6.44 -4.15 6.71
CA THR A 83 -5.69 -4.87 7.76
C THR A 83 -6.44 -6.10 8.28
N ALA A 84 -7.77 -6.15 8.10
CA ALA A 84 -8.56 -7.30 8.49
C ALA A 84 -8.37 -8.46 7.48
N GLU A 85 -7.83 -9.59 7.93
CA GLU A 85 -7.53 -10.74 7.07
C GLU A 85 -8.71 -11.19 6.19
N PRO A 86 -9.97 -11.27 6.67
CA PRO A 86 -11.09 -11.65 5.80
C PRO A 86 -11.30 -10.66 4.64
N ALA A 87 -11.08 -9.37 4.86
CA ALA A 87 -11.18 -8.35 3.81
C ALA A 87 -10.00 -8.45 2.83
N ILE A 88 -8.79 -8.71 3.33
CA ILE A 88 -7.60 -8.97 2.52
C ILE A 88 -7.85 -10.17 1.60
N VAL A 89 -8.30 -11.30 2.14
CA VAL A 89 -8.58 -12.52 1.37
C VAL A 89 -9.65 -12.28 0.31
N ALA A 90 -10.74 -11.57 0.66
CA ALA A 90 -11.79 -11.24 -0.28
C ALA A 90 -11.26 -10.43 -1.48
N GLN A 91 -10.46 -9.39 -1.20
CA GLN A 91 -9.86 -8.54 -2.24
C GLN A 91 -8.85 -9.31 -3.12
N LEU A 92 -7.98 -10.11 -2.50
CA LEU A 92 -7.02 -10.94 -3.24
C LEU A 92 -7.74 -11.92 -4.18
N CYS A 93 -8.85 -12.52 -3.72
CA CYS A 93 -9.66 -13.40 -4.57
C CYS A 93 -10.19 -12.66 -5.80
N GLU A 94 -10.64 -11.41 -5.66
CA GLU A 94 -11.15 -10.62 -6.78
C GLU A 94 -10.07 -10.32 -7.82
N VAL A 95 -8.93 -9.79 -7.38
CA VAL A 95 -7.81 -9.37 -8.25
C VAL A 95 -7.19 -10.57 -8.95
N CYS A 96 -6.91 -11.65 -8.22
CA CYS A 96 -6.29 -12.85 -8.79
C CYS A 96 -7.23 -13.61 -9.74
N ARG A 97 -8.55 -13.63 -9.49
CA ARG A 97 -9.52 -14.27 -10.41
C ARG A 97 -9.68 -13.50 -11.71
N HIS A 98 -9.67 -12.17 -11.67
CA HIS A 98 -9.79 -11.35 -12.88
C HIS A 98 -8.64 -11.59 -13.85
N ARG A 99 -7.42 -11.77 -13.34
CA ARG A 99 -6.22 -11.90 -14.19
C ARG A 99 -5.93 -13.32 -14.68
N ARG A 100 -6.45 -14.37 -14.04
CA ARG A 100 -6.40 -15.74 -14.59
C ARG A 100 -7.17 -15.90 -15.90
N ARG A 101 -8.16 -15.06 -16.19
CA ARG A 101 -8.97 -15.16 -17.43
C ARG A 101 -8.27 -14.64 -18.68
N TYR A 102 -7.07 -14.06 -18.56
CA TYR A 102 -6.36 -13.42 -19.66
C TYR A 102 -4.94 -13.94 -19.89
N LEU A 103 -4.58 -15.09 -19.31
CA LEU A 103 -3.32 -15.78 -19.63
C LEU A 103 -3.59 -16.82 -20.74
N PRO A 104 -2.88 -16.77 -21.89
CA PRO A 104 -2.92 -17.87 -22.84
C PRO A 104 -2.27 -19.11 -22.21
N SER A 105 -2.88 -20.27 -22.47
CA SER A 105 -2.45 -21.62 -22.07
C SER A 105 -1.05 -21.96 -22.54
#